data_AF-A0A7J0CMM0-F1
#
_entry.id   AF-A0A7J0CMM0-F1
#
_cell.length_a   1.000
_cell.length_b   1.000
_cell.length_c   1.000
_cell.angle_alpha   90.00
_cell.angle_beta   90.00
_cell.angle_gamma   90.00
#
_symmetry.space_group_name_H-M   'P 1'
#
loop_
_entity.id
_entity.type
_entity.pdbx_description
1 polymer ?
#
loop_
_entity_poly.entity_id
_entity_poly.type
_entity_poly.pdbx_seq_one_letter_code
_entity_poly.pdbx_strand_id
1 'polypeptide(L)'
;MRDTLVLNASFEPLSTVTLNRAVVLILTDKAVVEQSHPELRMRGAAVDIPVPRVIRLCRYVRVPFRRQAPWSRRGVLIRDQHRCAYCGRRASTVDHVVPRAQGVRTPG
;
A
#
# COMPACT_ATOMS: atom_id res chain seq x y z
N MET A 1 -9.84 8.60 -7.61
CA MET A 1 -9.66 9.03 -6.21
C MET A 1 -8.37 9.82 -6.16
N ARG A 2 -8.32 11.00 -5.54
CA ARG A 2 -7.07 11.77 -5.43
C ARG A 2 -6.29 11.26 -4.23
N ASP A 3 -5.04 10.87 -4.47
CA ASP A 3 -4.13 10.39 -3.44
C ASP A 3 -3.25 11.53 -2.93
N THR A 4 -3.02 11.57 -1.64
CA THR A 4 -2.15 12.52 -0.92
C THR A 4 -0.90 11.78 -0.46
N LEU A 5 0.27 12.34 -0.72
CA LEU A 5 1.54 11.79 -0.24
C LEU A 5 1.71 12.06 1.24
N VAL A 6 2.09 11.04 2.01
CA VAL A 6 2.45 11.14 3.41
C VAL A 6 3.96 11.06 3.54
N LEU A 7 4.55 12.08 4.14
CA LEU A 7 5.94 12.10 4.56
C LEU A 7 6.04 11.72 6.03
N ASN A 8 7.16 11.09 6.40
CA ASN A 8 7.54 10.97 7.79
C ASN A 8 7.98 12.32 8.36
N ALA A 9 8.12 12.41 9.68
CA ALA A 9 8.62 13.64 10.34
C ALA A 9 10.01 14.07 9.85
N SER A 10 10.80 13.13 9.31
CA SER A 10 12.11 13.31 8.66
C SER A 10 12.03 13.74 7.18
N PHE A 11 10.85 14.08 6.67
CA PHE A 11 10.59 14.41 5.25
C PHE A 11 10.79 13.27 4.24
N GLU A 12 11.15 12.07 4.70
CA GLU A 12 11.21 10.91 3.81
C GLU A 12 9.80 10.45 3.37
N PRO A 13 9.60 10.04 2.10
CA PRO A 13 8.32 9.52 1.64
C PRO A 13 7.92 8.24 2.40
N LEU A 14 6.73 8.24 3.01
CA LEU A 14 6.24 7.13 3.82
C LEU A 14 5.24 6.26 3.05
N SER A 15 4.18 6.87 2.52
CA SER A 15 3.10 6.17 1.81
C SER A 15 2.17 7.15 1.10
N THR A 16 1.22 6.66 0.32
CA THR A 16 0.07 7.45 -0.16
C THR A 16 -1.20 7.07 0.59
N VAL A 17 -2.07 8.05 0.84
CA VAL A 17 -3.39 7.85 1.44
C VAL A 17 -4.45 8.56 0.62
N THR A 18 -5.72 8.16 0.78
CA THR A 18 -6.83 8.90 0.18
C THR A 18 -6.95 10.30 0.80
N LEU A 19 -7.48 11.24 0.03
CA LEU A 19 -7.74 12.60 0.50
C LEU A 19 -8.51 12.64 1.83
N ASN A 20 -9.58 11.84 1.98
CA ASN A 20 -10.37 11.78 3.22
C ASN A 20 -9.51 11.38 4.43
N ARG A 21 -8.60 10.41 4.25
CA ARG A 21 -7.71 9.97 5.33
C ARG A 21 -6.68 11.04 5.67
N ALA A 22 -6.16 11.76 4.68
CA ALA A 22 -5.28 12.90 4.91
C ALA A 22 -5.96 13.99 5.75
N VAL A 23 -7.21 14.32 5.43
CA VAL A 23 -8.02 15.30 6.20
C VAL A 23 -8.19 14.88 7.64
N VAL A 24 -8.52 13.61 7.90
CA VAL A 24 -8.65 13.10 9.27
C VAL A 24 -7.33 13.25 10.04
N LEU A 25 -6.19 13.00 9.42
CA LEU A 25 -4.88 13.15 10.06
C LEU A 25 -4.56 14.62 10.40
N ILE A 26 -4.95 15.55 9.54
CA ILE A 26 -4.77 16.99 9.77
C ILE A 26 -5.68 17.46 10.91
N LEU A 27 -6.98 17.15 10.84
CA LEU A 27 -7.97 17.57 11.84
C LEU A 27 -7.75 16.96 13.23
N THR A 28 -6.98 15.87 13.31
CA THR A 28 -6.59 15.24 14.58
C THR A 28 -5.18 15.61 15.03
N ASP A 29 -4.58 16.65 14.42
CA ASP A 29 -3.23 17.17 14.72
C ASP A 29 -2.10 16.14 14.59
N LYS A 30 -2.33 15.07 13.81
CA LYS A 30 -1.34 14.01 13.55
C LYS A 30 -0.44 14.32 12.37
N ALA A 31 -0.88 15.23 11.50
CA ALA A 31 -0.13 15.63 10.32
C ALA A 31 -0.32 17.12 10.00
N VAL A 32 0.68 17.70 9.35
CA VAL A 32 0.64 19.06 8.83
C VAL A 32 0.66 19.04 7.31
N VAL A 33 0.11 20.08 6.68
CA VAL A 33 0.14 20.24 5.23
C VAL A 33 1.47 20.85 4.81
N GLU A 34 2.22 20.15 3.98
CA GLU A 34 3.47 20.65 3.38
C GLU A 34 3.24 21.26 2.01
N GLN A 35 2.31 20.69 1.25
CA GLN A 35 1.93 21.21 -0.05
C GLN A 35 0.44 21.00 -0.28
N SER A 36 -0.25 22.05 -0.74
CA SER A 36 -1.66 22.02 -1.09
C SER A 36 -1.87 22.28 -2.58
N HIS A 37 -3.08 22.00 -3.04
CA HIS A 37 -3.55 22.53 -4.32
C HIS A 37 -3.83 24.04 -4.17
N PRO A 38 -3.42 24.88 -5.14
CA PRO A 38 -3.57 26.32 -5.04
C PRO A 38 -5.04 26.79 -5.11
N GLU A 39 -5.87 26.12 -5.91
CA GLU A 39 -7.24 26.56 -6.20
C GLU A 39 -8.32 25.72 -5.52
N LEU A 40 -7.94 24.61 -4.87
CA LEU A 40 -8.90 23.68 -4.28
C LEU A 40 -8.92 23.79 -2.76
N ARG A 41 -10.12 23.91 -2.20
CA ARG A 41 -10.36 24.01 -0.77
C ARG A 41 -11.47 23.06 -0.33
N MET A 42 -11.39 22.58 0.90
CA MET A 42 -12.40 21.75 1.56
C MET A 42 -13.05 22.59 2.65
N ARG A 43 -14.37 22.75 2.55
CA ARG A 43 -15.17 23.53 3.47
C ARG A 43 -16.05 22.61 4.30
N GLY A 44 -16.07 22.85 5.61
CA GLY A 44 -17.06 22.33 6.54
C GLY A 44 -17.72 23.50 7.29
N ALA A 45 -18.63 23.19 8.22
CA ALA A 45 -19.39 24.21 8.92
C ALA A 45 -18.50 25.21 9.71
N ALA A 46 -17.37 24.76 10.23
CA ALA A 46 -16.43 25.56 11.03
C ALA A 46 -14.97 25.50 10.54
N VAL A 47 -14.73 24.95 9.35
CA VAL A 47 -13.37 24.68 8.84
C VAL A 47 -13.27 25.00 7.36
N ASP A 48 -12.17 25.63 6.97
CA ASP A 48 -11.80 25.84 5.57
C ASP A 48 -10.32 25.51 5.39
N ILE A 49 -10.06 24.39 4.71
CA ILE A 49 -8.74 23.74 4.64
C ILE A 49 -8.35 23.61 3.17
N PRO A 50 -7.17 24.07 2.74
CA PRO A 50 -6.72 23.84 1.37
C PRO A 50 -6.52 22.34 1.11
N VAL A 51 -6.89 21.85 -0.08
CA VAL A 51 -6.80 20.41 -0.39
C VAL A 51 -5.32 19.97 -0.35
N PRO A 52 -4.93 19.02 0.54
CA PRO A 52 -3.55 18.60 0.68
C PRO A 52 -3.09 17.71 -0.47
N ARG A 53 -1.92 18.04 -1.02
CA ARG A 53 -1.15 17.19 -1.95
C ARG A 53 -0.11 16.37 -1.20
N VAL A 54 0.54 16.99 -0.24
CA VAL A 54 1.58 16.38 0.60
C VAL A 54 1.32 16.77 2.04
N ILE A 55 1.26 15.76 2.92
CA ILE A 55 1.20 15.94 4.36
C ILE A 55 2.43 15.32 5.01
N ARG A 56 2.84 15.86 6.15
CA ARG A 56 3.93 15.31 6.96
C ARG A 56 3.41 14.93 8.34
N LEU A 57 3.73 13.72 8.80
CA LEU A 57 3.38 13.29 10.15
C LEU A 57 4.14 14.11 11.20
N CYS A 58 3.46 14.49 12.27
CA CYS A 58 4.04 15.26 13.38
C CYS A 58 5.06 14.44 14.19
N ARG A 59 4.98 13.11 14.13
CA ARG A 59 5.87 12.19 14.85
C ARG A 59 6.54 11.24 13.89
N TYR A 60 7.78 10.89 14.21
CA TYR A 60 8.52 9.89 13.46
C TYR A 60 7.86 8.51 13.59
N VAL A 61 7.50 7.91 12.46
CA VAL A 61 6.99 6.54 12.40
C VAL A 61 8.07 5.65 11.80
N ARG A 62 8.63 4.76 12.63
CA ARG A 62 9.45 3.66 12.13
C ARG A 62 8.51 2.65 11.48
N VAL A 63 8.70 2.35 10.19
CA VAL A 63 7.98 1.26 9.52
C VAL A 63 8.84 0.01 9.61
N PRO A 64 8.60 -0.89 10.59
CA PRO A 64 9.25 -2.18 10.60
C PRO A 64 8.74 -2.94 9.37
N PHE A 65 9.64 -3.21 8.42
CA PHE A 65 9.40 -3.95 7.17
C PHE A 65 8.55 -3.23 6.11
N ARG A 66 9.19 -2.84 5.00
CA ARG A 66 8.54 -2.81 3.68
C ARG A 66 8.07 -4.24 3.41
N ARG A 67 6.77 -4.48 3.56
CA ARG A 67 6.13 -5.80 3.46
C ARG A 67 6.72 -6.61 2.29
N GLN A 68 7.39 -7.71 2.64
CA GLN A 68 7.24 -8.95 1.87
C GLN A 68 5.75 -9.12 1.62
N ALA A 69 5.41 -9.47 0.38
CA ALA A 69 4.05 -9.60 -0.13
C ALA A 69 2.97 -9.81 0.95
N PRO A 70 1.85 -9.05 0.92
CA PRO A 70 0.82 -9.16 1.94
C PRO A 70 0.39 -10.62 2.12
N TRP A 71 0.13 -11.05 3.36
CA TRP A 71 -0.37 -12.40 3.69
C TRP A 71 -1.82 -12.61 3.18
N SER A 72 -2.01 -12.51 1.87
CA SER A 72 -3.26 -12.68 1.14
C SER A 72 -2.98 -13.50 -0.11
N ARG A 73 -3.99 -14.16 -0.69
CA ARG A 73 -3.80 -14.94 -1.93
C ARG A 73 -3.11 -14.14 -3.03
N ARG A 74 -3.52 -12.88 -3.21
CA ARG A 74 -2.91 -11.96 -4.17
C ARG A 74 -1.46 -11.65 -3.83
N GLY A 75 -1.14 -11.45 -2.55
CA GLY A 75 0.24 -11.23 -2.14
C GLY A 75 1.12 -12.46 -2.38
N VAL A 76 0.68 -13.66 -2.01
CA VAL A 76 1.45 -14.89 -2.29
C VAL A 76 1.75 -15.05 -3.79
N LEU A 77 0.76 -14.81 -4.65
CA LEU A 77 0.98 -14.82 -6.10
C LEU A 77 2.00 -13.77 -6.56
N ILE A 78 1.95 -12.55 -6.01
CA ILE A 78 2.94 -11.50 -6.33
C ILE A 78 4.34 -11.90 -5.84
N ARG A 79 4.45 -12.46 -4.63
CA ARG A 79 5.71 -12.96 -4.05
C ARG A 79 6.38 -13.96 -4.98
N ASP A 80 5.57 -14.90 -5.46
CA ASP A 80 6.04 -16.02 -6.27
C ASP A 80 6.06 -15.66 -7.77
N GLN A 81 5.87 -14.38 -8.12
CA GLN A 81 5.84 -13.86 -9.50
C GLN A 81 4.84 -14.61 -10.40
N HIS A 82 3.69 -14.97 -9.82
CA HIS A 82 2.67 -15.82 -10.43
C HIS A 82 3.24 -17.15 -10.91
N ARG A 83 4.25 -17.71 -10.23
CA ARG A 83 4.76 -19.06 -10.49
C ARG A 83 4.33 -20.02 -9.40
N CYS A 84 3.97 -21.22 -9.82
CA CYS A 84 3.73 -22.35 -8.97
C CYS A 84 5.03 -22.76 -8.26
N ALA A 85 4.98 -22.91 -6.93
CA ALA A 85 6.11 -23.34 -6.11
C ALA A 85 6.54 -24.80 -6.34
N TYR A 86 5.75 -25.61 -7.04
CA TYR A 86 5.96 -27.05 -7.21
C TYR A 86 6.44 -27.42 -8.62
N CYS A 87 5.85 -26.83 -9.67
CA CYS A 87 6.19 -27.12 -11.07
C CYS A 87 6.76 -25.93 -11.85
N GLY A 88 6.85 -24.74 -11.25
CA GLY A 88 7.42 -23.54 -11.87
C GLY A 88 6.56 -22.86 -12.94
N ARG A 89 5.43 -23.45 -13.36
CA ARG A 89 4.51 -22.87 -14.35
C ARG A 89 3.70 -21.71 -13.78
N ARG A 90 3.07 -20.91 -14.66
CA ARG A 90 2.21 -19.79 -14.26
C ARG A 90 1.05 -20.26 -13.38
N ALA A 91 0.80 -19.58 -12.27
CA ALA A 91 -0.24 -19.88 -11.29
C ALA A 91 -1.18 -18.68 -11.11
N SER A 92 -2.49 -18.97 -11.07
CA SER A 92 -3.57 -18.02 -10.75
C SER A 92 -4.17 -18.26 -9.36
N THR A 93 -3.83 -19.38 -8.72
CA THR A 93 -4.27 -19.81 -7.39
C THR A 93 -3.06 -20.11 -6.50
N VAL A 94 -3.26 -20.04 -5.17
CA VAL A 94 -2.20 -20.33 -4.19
C VAL A 94 -1.93 -21.84 -4.07
N ASP A 95 -2.96 -22.64 -4.33
CA ASP A 95 -2.83 -24.09 -4.33
C ASP A 95 -2.19 -24.54 -5.64
N HIS A 96 -1.02 -25.17 -5.53
CA HIS A 96 -0.57 -26.06 -6.58
C HIS A 96 -0.06 -27.35 -5.97
N VAL A 97 -0.87 -28.40 -5.96
CA VAL A 97 -0.46 -29.71 -5.44
C VAL A 97 -0.02 -30.57 -6.62
N VAL A 98 1.20 -31.11 -6.59
CA VAL A 98 1.62 -32.20 -7.49
C VAL A 98 1.42 -33.52 -6.73
N PRO A 99 0.44 -34.36 -7.09
CA PRO A 99 0.04 -35.53 -6.28
C PRO A 99 1.12 -36.62 -6.21
N ARG A 100 1.15 -37.39 -5.10
CA ARG A 100 2.03 -38.57 -4.92
C ARG A 100 1.88 -39.65 -6.01
N ALA A 101 0.76 -39.65 -6.74
CA ALA A 101 0.51 -40.53 -7.89
C ALA A 101 1.22 -40.08 -9.19
N GLN A 102 1.79 -38.87 -9.23
CA GLN A 102 2.75 -38.42 -10.25
C GLN A 102 4.16 -38.57 -9.66
N GLY A 103 4.83 -39.72 -9.70
CA GLY A 103 4.78 -40.61 -10.85
C GLY A 103 5.29 -39.88 -12.09
N VAL A 104 6.44 -39.20 -12.02
CA VAL A 104 7.28 -39.11 -13.23
C VAL A 104 7.77 -40.52 -13.51
N ARG A 105 7.03 -41.23 -14.36
CA ARG A 105 7.60 -42.23 -15.26
C ARG A 105 7.78 -41.53 -16.62
N THR A 106 9.01 -41.16 -16.94
CA THR A 106 9.52 -41.22 -18.31
C THR A 106 9.68 -42.72 -18.70
N PRO A 107 9.72 -43.17 -19.97
CA PRO A 107 9.68 -42.48 -21.29
C PRO A 107 8.55 -42.97 -22.25
N GLY A 108 8.35 -42.27 -23.38
CA GLY A 108 7.46 -42.66 -24.49
C GLY A 108 6.92 -41.45 -25.26
#